data_AF-A0A924G7C7-F1
#
_entry.id   AF-A0A924G7C7-F1
#
_cell.length_a   1.000
_cell.length_b   1.000
_cell.length_c   1.000
_cell.angle_alpha   90.00
_cell.angle_beta   90.00
_cell.angle_gamma   90.00
#
_symmetry.space_group_name_H-M   'P 1'
#
loop_
_entity.id
_entity.type
_entity.pdbx_description
1 polymer ?
#
loop_
_entity_poly.entity_id
_entity_poly.type
_entity_poly.pdbx_seq_one_letter_code
_entity_poly.pdbx_strand_id
1 'polypeptide(L)'
;MAIQSNRFTPEQYNQNFSDIHPPFETEDAALVEANRCLFCYDAPCTKSCPTSINVPKFIKQITTENIKGSAHTIFSSNIMGAGCSKVCPVEKLCEGACVFNLMDEPPITIAKLQRYSTEIAMDKGWQLFKRKDAPSKDEGRKKVAIVGAGPAGLSCAHTLSREGVDVTIYEKESKGGGLMTYGIAAYKVTPQFCEDEVNYITAIGGIDIKYNHALGKDITMEQLQKKYDAVYLAFGVGLARQIEIPGEHLSGVVDAISFIYELRTNNYSSLAVGDKVAVIGMGMTAIDAATQAKRLGAKEVTLVYRRTQEEMPCTEHELNIAKLDGCNIIWLASPKEVVGVDGKVKQLICDTMKLGEPDASGRRSPIPTGDTFILDVDMVIKAAGQMPFEELVNSNQLENKNGKLSVKEKTATNLSGVFAGGDCVNGGKEVVDA
;
A
#
# COMPACT_ATOMS: atom_id res chain seq x y z
N MET A 1 33.91 -3.37 5.09
CA MET A 1 32.68 -2.57 5.24
C MET A 1 31.65 -3.15 4.30
N ALA A 2 30.50 -3.60 4.79
CA ALA A 2 29.56 -4.37 3.97
C ALA A 2 28.22 -3.66 3.74
N ILE A 3 27.81 -2.73 4.62
CA ILE A 3 26.74 -1.77 4.30
C ILE A 3 27.35 -0.52 3.66
N GLN A 4 26.93 -0.19 2.45
CA GLN A 4 27.37 1.00 1.72
C GLN A 4 26.25 1.51 0.80
N SER A 5 26.25 2.81 0.53
CA SER A 5 25.38 3.47 -0.45
C SER A 5 26.05 3.56 -1.82
N ASN A 6 25.30 4.01 -2.82
CA ASN A 6 25.78 4.29 -4.18
C ASN A 6 26.54 3.12 -4.85
N ARG A 7 25.90 1.95 -4.87
CA ARG A 7 26.48 0.70 -5.42
C ARG A 7 26.38 0.59 -6.94
N PHE A 8 25.51 1.37 -7.56
CA PHE A 8 25.21 1.33 -9.00
C PHE A 8 25.26 2.72 -9.62
N THR A 9 25.35 2.77 -10.96
CA THR A 9 25.21 4.03 -11.70
C THR A 9 23.73 4.49 -11.70
N PRO A 10 23.45 5.78 -11.98
CA PRO A 10 22.08 6.27 -12.11
C PRO A 10 21.25 5.47 -13.14
N GLU A 11 21.84 5.07 -14.27
CA GLU A 11 21.17 4.28 -15.31
C GLU A 11 20.78 2.89 -14.81
N GLN A 12 21.68 2.24 -14.07
CA GLN A 12 21.40 0.94 -13.46
C GLN A 12 20.29 1.05 -12.42
N TYR A 13 20.28 2.11 -11.60
CA TYR A 13 19.18 2.34 -10.67
C TYR A 13 17.85 2.55 -11.41
N ASN A 14 17.82 3.37 -12.47
CA ASN A 14 16.61 3.59 -13.26
C ASN A 14 16.11 2.30 -13.91
N GLN A 15 17.01 1.42 -14.37
CA GLN A 15 16.64 0.12 -14.91
C GLN A 15 16.13 -0.83 -13.82
N ASN A 16 16.80 -0.90 -12.67
CA ASN A 16 16.40 -1.79 -11.58
C ASN A 16 15.05 -1.39 -10.96
N PHE A 17 14.74 -0.10 -10.95
CA PHE A 17 13.49 0.45 -10.40
C PHE A 17 12.49 0.86 -11.49
N SER A 18 12.65 0.37 -12.71
CA SER A 18 11.64 0.58 -13.75
C SER A 18 10.32 -0.08 -13.36
N ASP A 19 9.22 0.48 -13.85
CA ASP A 19 7.86 -0.02 -13.66
C ASP A 19 7.77 -1.50 -14.08
N ILE A 20 7.42 -2.37 -13.13
CA ILE A 20 7.31 -3.82 -13.38
C ILE A 20 6.09 -4.19 -14.21
N HIS A 21 5.13 -3.29 -14.36
CA HIS A 21 3.90 -3.48 -15.13
C HIS A 21 3.72 -2.32 -16.11
N PRO A 22 4.62 -2.16 -17.10
CA PRO A 22 4.59 -1.01 -18.01
C PRO A 22 3.24 -0.92 -18.75
N PRO A 23 2.84 0.30 -19.18
CA PRO A 23 1.58 0.51 -19.88
C PRO A 23 1.55 -0.25 -21.22
N PHE A 24 0.41 -0.22 -21.91
CA PHE A 24 0.39 -0.72 -23.29
C PHE A 24 1.28 0.16 -24.16
N GLU A 25 2.06 -0.48 -25.04
CA GLU A 25 2.97 0.23 -25.96
C GLU A 25 2.20 1.01 -27.03
N THR A 26 1.01 0.52 -27.40
CA THR A 26 0.14 1.11 -28.42
C THR A 26 -1.33 1.03 -28.01
N GLU A 27 -2.14 1.89 -28.62
CA GLU A 27 -3.61 1.81 -28.53
C GLU A 27 -4.13 0.46 -29.05
N ASP A 28 -3.58 -0.05 -30.17
CA ASP A 28 -3.93 -1.35 -30.74
C ASP A 28 -3.71 -2.50 -29.74
N ALA A 29 -2.62 -2.48 -28.97
CA ALA A 29 -2.36 -3.50 -27.96
C ALA A 29 -3.44 -3.48 -26.85
N ALA A 30 -3.85 -2.29 -26.41
CA ALA A 30 -4.95 -2.15 -25.44
C ALA A 30 -6.28 -2.62 -26.04
N LEU A 31 -6.57 -2.30 -27.31
CA LEU A 31 -7.78 -2.72 -28.01
C LEU A 31 -7.83 -4.23 -28.20
N VAL A 32 -6.73 -4.88 -28.60
CA VAL A 32 -6.65 -6.34 -28.75
C VAL A 32 -6.96 -7.02 -27.42
N GLU A 33 -6.34 -6.57 -26.34
CA GLU A 33 -6.58 -7.12 -25.01
C GLU A 33 -8.03 -6.89 -24.54
N ALA A 34 -8.57 -5.68 -24.74
CA ALA A 34 -9.96 -5.37 -24.39
C ALA A 34 -10.96 -6.25 -25.14
N ASN A 35 -10.68 -6.58 -26.41
CA ASN A 35 -11.54 -7.44 -27.23
C ASN A 35 -11.47 -8.93 -26.84
N ARG A 36 -10.50 -9.36 -26.01
CA ARG A 36 -10.52 -10.72 -25.41
C ARG A 36 -11.62 -10.88 -24.36
N CYS A 37 -12.11 -9.79 -23.76
CA CYS A 37 -13.11 -9.85 -22.70
C CYS A 37 -14.42 -10.48 -23.20
N LEU A 38 -14.94 -11.47 -22.47
CA LEU A 38 -16.20 -12.15 -22.80
C LEU A 38 -17.46 -11.38 -22.41
N PHE A 39 -17.31 -10.20 -21.79
CA PHE A 39 -18.42 -9.35 -21.31
C PHE A 39 -19.48 -10.12 -20.52
N CYS A 40 -19.03 -10.95 -19.57
CA CYS A 40 -19.88 -11.83 -18.77
C CYS A 40 -21.04 -11.05 -18.13
N TYR A 41 -22.27 -11.57 -18.26
CA TYR A 41 -23.46 -10.99 -17.62
C TYR A 41 -23.31 -10.92 -16.09
N ASP A 42 -22.89 -12.03 -15.48
CA ASP A 42 -22.65 -12.14 -14.04
C ASP A 42 -21.15 -12.05 -13.72
N ALA A 43 -20.53 -10.92 -14.06
CA ALA A 43 -19.08 -10.77 -14.09
C ALA A 43 -18.40 -11.01 -12.72
N PRO A 44 -17.64 -12.12 -12.55
CA PRO A 44 -16.98 -12.43 -11.28
C PRO A 44 -15.88 -11.43 -10.94
N CYS A 45 -15.23 -10.83 -11.94
CA CYS A 45 -14.24 -9.78 -11.76
C CYS A 45 -14.80 -8.52 -11.07
N THR A 46 -16.03 -8.13 -11.38
CA THR A 46 -16.73 -7.02 -10.71
C THR A 46 -17.02 -7.36 -9.25
N LYS A 47 -17.49 -8.59 -8.97
CA LYS A 47 -17.83 -9.03 -7.61
C LYS A 47 -16.62 -9.15 -6.68
N SER A 48 -15.48 -9.53 -7.26
CA SER A 48 -14.22 -9.69 -6.52
C SER A 48 -13.53 -8.36 -6.24
N CYS A 49 -13.81 -7.32 -7.02
CA CYS A 49 -13.29 -5.98 -6.78
C CYS A 49 -13.97 -5.34 -5.54
N PRO A 50 -13.22 -4.92 -4.50
CA PRO A 50 -13.82 -4.34 -3.29
C PRO A 50 -14.64 -3.07 -3.53
N THR A 51 -14.30 -2.29 -4.56
CA THR A 51 -15.05 -1.10 -4.97
C THR A 51 -16.14 -1.39 -6.01
N SER A 52 -16.32 -2.66 -6.39
CA SER A 52 -17.33 -3.12 -7.35
C SER A 52 -17.28 -2.36 -8.69
N ILE A 53 -16.07 -2.04 -9.17
CA ILE A 53 -15.88 -1.42 -10.49
C ILE A 53 -16.56 -2.30 -11.54
N ASN A 54 -17.38 -1.70 -12.41
CA ASN A 54 -18.01 -2.42 -13.51
C ASN A 54 -16.98 -2.73 -14.61
N VAL A 55 -16.24 -3.82 -14.42
CA VAL A 55 -15.13 -4.24 -15.28
C VAL A 55 -15.57 -4.44 -16.73
N PRO A 56 -16.62 -5.24 -17.04
CA PRO A 56 -17.07 -5.41 -18.42
C PRO A 56 -17.43 -4.08 -19.10
N LYS A 57 -18.05 -3.15 -18.38
CA LYS A 57 -18.47 -1.86 -18.94
C LYS A 57 -17.27 -1.00 -19.34
N PHE A 58 -16.30 -0.80 -18.46
CA PHE A 58 -15.16 0.06 -18.81
C PHE A 58 -14.31 -0.55 -19.91
N ILE A 59 -14.17 -1.89 -19.93
CA ILE A 59 -13.47 -2.60 -21.01
C ILE A 59 -14.25 -2.47 -22.32
N LYS A 60 -15.58 -2.59 -22.29
CA LYS A 60 -16.41 -2.41 -23.49
C LYS A 60 -16.26 -1.01 -24.07
N GLN A 61 -16.17 0.00 -23.21
CA GLN A 61 -15.91 1.38 -23.64
C GLN A 61 -14.55 1.55 -24.31
N ILE A 62 -13.52 0.79 -23.91
CA ILE A 62 -12.23 0.75 -24.62
C ILE A 62 -12.41 0.17 -26.02
N THR A 63 -13.17 -0.92 -26.19
CA THR A 63 -13.39 -1.54 -27.53
C THR A 63 -14.12 -0.65 -28.53
N THR A 64 -14.75 0.43 -28.07
CA THR A 64 -15.43 1.42 -28.93
C THR A 64 -14.74 2.79 -28.86
N GLU A 65 -13.46 2.84 -28.48
CA GLU A 65 -12.62 4.05 -28.38
C GLU A 65 -13.17 5.15 -27.44
N ASN A 66 -14.12 4.80 -26.57
CA ASN A 66 -14.71 5.71 -25.59
C ASN A 66 -13.87 5.74 -24.29
N ILE A 67 -12.61 6.15 -24.41
CA ILE A 67 -11.64 6.12 -23.29
C ILE A 67 -12.09 7.04 -22.15
N LYS A 68 -12.65 8.21 -22.48
CA LYS A 68 -13.21 9.14 -21.49
C LYS A 68 -14.35 8.51 -20.68
N GLY A 69 -15.24 7.78 -21.35
CA GLY A 69 -16.32 7.03 -20.71
C GLY A 69 -15.79 5.87 -19.87
N SER A 70 -14.76 5.18 -20.33
CA SER A 70 -14.07 4.11 -19.60
C SER A 70 -13.48 4.63 -18.29
N ALA A 71 -12.70 5.71 -18.35
CA ALA A 71 -12.14 6.39 -17.18
C ALA A 71 -13.23 6.86 -16.21
N HIS A 72 -14.32 7.43 -16.72
CA HIS A 72 -15.46 7.83 -15.89
C HIS A 72 -16.08 6.64 -15.16
N THR A 73 -16.25 5.49 -15.82
CA THR A 73 -16.77 4.27 -15.18
C THR A 73 -15.86 3.82 -14.03
N ILE A 74 -14.54 3.82 -14.24
CA ILE A 74 -13.56 3.44 -13.20
C ILE A 74 -13.63 4.41 -12.03
N PHE A 75 -13.46 5.71 -12.28
CA PHE A 75 -13.40 6.71 -11.22
C PHE A 75 -14.73 6.95 -10.50
N SER A 76 -15.85 6.55 -11.10
CA SER A 76 -17.16 6.59 -10.42
C SER A 76 -17.25 5.61 -9.26
N SER A 77 -16.57 4.46 -9.39
CA SER A 77 -16.49 3.42 -8.36
C SER A 77 -15.30 3.61 -7.45
N ASN A 78 -14.16 4.06 -7.99
CA ASN A 78 -12.93 4.24 -7.23
C ASN A 78 -12.12 5.43 -7.78
N ILE A 79 -12.11 6.54 -7.05
CA ILE A 79 -11.36 7.73 -7.48
C ILE A 79 -9.84 7.54 -7.42
N MET A 80 -9.35 6.60 -6.60
CA MET A 80 -7.95 6.13 -6.57
C MET A 80 -7.66 5.06 -7.66
N GLY A 81 -8.48 5.03 -8.72
CA GLY A 81 -8.43 4.02 -9.75
C GLY A 81 -7.09 3.99 -10.51
N ALA A 82 -6.35 5.08 -10.59
CA ALA A 82 -5.05 5.10 -11.25
C ALA A 82 -4.01 4.37 -10.40
N GLY A 83 -3.89 4.71 -9.12
CA GLY A 83 -3.03 4.02 -8.16
C GLY A 83 -3.37 2.53 -8.04
N CYS A 84 -4.65 2.20 -7.87
CA CYS A 84 -5.10 0.81 -7.80
C CYS A 84 -4.74 -0.02 -9.04
N SER A 85 -4.67 0.60 -10.22
CA SER A 85 -4.26 -0.11 -11.45
C SER A 85 -2.81 -0.58 -11.45
N LYS A 86 -1.97 -0.06 -10.55
CA LYS A 86 -0.55 -0.42 -10.40
C LYS A 86 -0.26 -1.36 -9.23
N VAL A 87 -1.08 -1.31 -8.18
CA VAL A 87 -0.73 -1.91 -6.88
C VAL A 87 -1.71 -2.97 -6.38
N CYS A 88 -2.89 -3.09 -6.99
CA CYS A 88 -3.85 -4.10 -6.56
C CYS A 88 -3.29 -5.53 -6.76
N PRO A 89 -3.47 -6.44 -5.79
CA PRO A 89 -3.16 -7.86 -5.96
C PRO A 89 -4.25 -8.52 -6.82
N VAL A 90 -4.26 -8.20 -8.12
CA VAL A 90 -5.31 -8.58 -9.07
C VAL A 90 -5.51 -10.09 -9.19
N GLU A 91 -4.47 -10.88 -8.95
CA GLU A 91 -4.47 -12.33 -8.90
C GLU A 91 -5.30 -12.90 -7.74
N LYS A 92 -5.51 -12.12 -6.67
CA LYS A 92 -6.44 -12.45 -5.58
C LYS A 92 -7.82 -11.79 -5.78
N LEU A 93 -7.92 -10.86 -6.74
CA LEU A 93 -9.09 -10.02 -6.97
C LEU A 93 -9.65 -10.23 -8.38
N CYS A 94 -9.79 -9.16 -9.15
CA CYS A 94 -10.52 -9.13 -10.41
C CYS A 94 -9.97 -10.08 -11.49
N GLU A 95 -8.64 -10.19 -11.61
CA GLU A 95 -8.00 -11.08 -12.60
C GLU A 95 -8.00 -12.53 -12.14
N GLY A 96 -7.80 -12.78 -10.84
CA GLY A 96 -7.96 -14.11 -10.24
C GLY A 96 -9.37 -14.67 -10.37
N ALA A 97 -10.38 -13.79 -10.33
CA ALA A 97 -11.78 -14.16 -10.52
C ALA A 97 -12.19 -14.28 -12.00
N CYS A 98 -11.31 -13.99 -12.96
CA CYS A 98 -11.66 -14.01 -14.38
C CYS A 98 -12.03 -15.44 -14.84
N VAL A 99 -13.07 -15.56 -15.67
CA VAL A 99 -13.55 -16.87 -16.18
C VAL A 99 -12.55 -17.59 -17.07
N PHE A 100 -11.56 -16.88 -17.65
CA PHE A 100 -10.48 -17.49 -18.42
C PHE A 100 -9.62 -18.44 -17.58
N ASN A 101 -9.49 -18.20 -16.27
CA ASN A 101 -8.79 -19.12 -15.38
C ASN A 101 -9.48 -20.50 -15.29
N LEU A 102 -10.78 -20.59 -15.57
CA LEU A 102 -11.52 -21.87 -15.64
C LEU A 102 -11.35 -22.59 -16.99
N MET A 103 -10.72 -21.92 -17.95
CA MET A 103 -10.47 -22.43 -19.30
C MET A 103 -8.97 -22.70 -19.53
N ASP A 104 -8.16 -22.62 -18.48
CA ASP A 104 -6.69 -22.72 -18.54
C ASP A 104 -6.04 -21.70 -19.51
N GLU A 105 -6.67 -20.52 -19.63
CA GLU A 105 -6.20 -19.41 -20.46
C GLU A 105 -5.78 -18.23 -19.57
N PRO A 106 -4.80 -17.41 -20.00
CA PRO A 106 -4.42 -16.21 -19.25
C PRO A 106 -5.62 -15.28 -19.03
N PRO A 107 -5.83 -14.75 -17.82
CA PRO A 107 -6.93 -13.84 -17.54
C PRO A 107 -6.79 -12.55 -18.37
N ILE A 108 -7.89 -11.80 -18.44
CA ILE A 108 -7.82 -10.42 -18.95
C ILE A 108 -6.94 -9.61 -18.01
N THR A 109 -6.01 -8.84 -18.55
CA THR A 109 -5.13 -7.91 -17.82
C THR A 109 -5.91 -6.63 -17.44
N ILE A 110 -6.91 -6.82 -16.57
CA ILE A 110 -7.87 -5.81 -16.11
C ILE A 110 -7.14 -4.59 -15.52
N ALA A 111 -6.10 -4.79 -14.69
CA ALA A 111 -5.32 -3.69 -14.14
C ALA A 111 -4.66 -2.85 -15.23
N LYS A 112 -4.09 -3.50 -16.26
CA LYS A 112 -3.42 -2.80 -17.36
C LYS A 112 -4.42 -2.01 -18.24
N LEU A 113 -5.61 -2.57 -18.48
CA LEU A 113 -6.71 -1.85 -19.14
C LEU A 113 -7.27 -0.70 -18.30
N GLN A 114 -7.37 -0.88 -16.98
CA GLN A 114 -7.76 0.18 -16.05
C GLN A 114 -6.76 1.34 -16.11
N ARG A 115 -5.45 1.01 -16.04
CA ARG A 115 -4.34 1.96 -16.16
C ARG A 115 -4.41 2.75 -17.46
N TYR A 116 -4.64 2.06 -18.58
CA TYR A 116 -4.79 2.69 -19.90
C TYR A 116 -5.81 3.82 -19.89
N SER A 117 -7.00 3.59 -19.33
CA SER A 117 -8.04 4.60 -19.26
C SER A 117 -7.76 5.71 -18.23
N THR A 118 -7.24 5.36 -17.05
CA THR A 118 -7.06 6.33 -15.95
C THR A 118 -5.86 7.25 -16.18
N GLU A 119 -4.73 6.74 -16.66
CA GLU A 119 -3.55 7.57 -16.96
C GLU A 119 -3.85 8.55 -18.10
N ILE A 120 -4.52 8.13 -19.18
CA ILE A 120 -4.95 9.05 -20.26
C ILE A 120 -5.85 10.17 -19.73
N ALA A 121 -6.76 9.86 -18.79
CA ALA A 121 -7.65 10.86 -18.22
C ALA A 121 -6.90 11.87 -17.34
N MET A 122 -5.92 11.42 -16.56
CA MET A 122 -5.04 12.28 -15.76
C MET A 122 -4.16 13.16 -16.65
N ASP A 123 -3.49 12.57 -17.65
CA ASP A 123 -2.60 13.28 -18.57
C ASP A 123 -3.33 14.37 -19.37
N LYS A 124 -4.56 14.09 -19.80
CA LYS A 124 -5.41 15.06 -20.50
C LYS A 124 -6.17 16.02 -19.57
N GLY A 125 -6.01 15.88 -18.24
CA GLY A 125 -6.69 16.70 -17.25
C GLY A 125 -8.22 16.62 -17.33
N TRP A 126 -8.77 15.47 -17.70
CA TRP A 126 -10.21 15.31 -17.84
C TRP A 126 -10.90 15.39 -16.48
N GLN A 127 -11.52 16.52 -16.16
CA GLN A 127 -12.40 16.65 -14.99
C GLN A 127 -13.73 15.95 -15.26
N LEU A 128 -13.79 14.65 -14.90
CA LEU A 128 -14.91 13.76 -15.19
C LEU A 128 -16.11 13.95 -14.26
N PHE A 129 -15.90 14.62 -13.12
CA PHE A 129 -16.94 14.96 -12.16
C PHE A 129 -17.03 16.46 -12.00
N LYS A 130 -18.21 16.92 -11.56
CA LYS A 130 -18.45 18.31 -11.22
C LYS A 130 -18.88 18.39 -9.77
N ARG A 131 -18.33 19.39 -9.08
CA ARG A 131 -18.78 19.80 -7.76
C ARG A 131 -20.17 20.43 -7.87
N LYS A 132 -21.09 20.02 -6.99
CA LYS A 132 -22.40 20.68 -6.85
C LYS A 132 -22.21 22.09 -6.28
N ASP A 133 -23.12 22.99 -6.64
CA ASP A 133 -23.16 24.33 -6.06
C ASP A 133 -23.35 24.24 -4.55
N ALA A 134 -22.56 25.02 -3.81
CA ALA A 134 -22.58 25.07 -2.37
C ALA A 134 -23.22 26.39 -1.91
N PRO A 135 -24.04 26.40 -0.84
CA PRO A 135 -24.53 27.63 -0.24
C PRO A 135 -23.39 28.60 0.08
N SER A 136 -23.69 29.89 0.21
CA SER A 136 -22.70 30.86 0.70
C SER A 136 -22.28 30.53 2.15
N LYS A 137 -21.19 31.15 2.62
CA LYS A 137 -20.73 30.93 4.01
C LYS A 137 -21.80 31.28 5.04
N ASP A 138 -22.59 32.32 4.77
CA ASP A 138 -23.64 32.83 5.65
C ASP A 138 -24.92 31.96 5.62
N GLU A 139 -25.08 31.13 4.57
CA GLU A 139 -26.22 30.22 4.38
C GLU A 139 -25.95 28.79 4.91
N GLY A 140 -24.92 28.61 5.74
CA GLY A 140 -24.66 27.33 6.40
C GLY A 140 -23.86 26.33 5.56
N ARG A 141 -22.92 26.81 4.75
CA ARG A 141 -21.96 25.97 4.02
C ARG A 141 -21.28 24.97 4.95
N LYS A 142 -21.38 23.68 4.60
CA LYS A 142 -20.84 22.57 5.37
C LYS A 142 -19.34 22.40 5.16
N LYS A 143 -18.64 22.12 6.26
CA LYS A 143 -17.19 21.93 6.30
C LYS A 143 -16.82 20.65 7.00
N VAL A 144 -15.94 19.87 6.40
CA VAL A 144 -15.44 18.61 6.99
C VAL A 144 -13.91 18.64 7.09
N ALA A 145 -13.39 18.22 8.24
CA ALA A 145 -11.97 17.94 8.41
C ALA A 145 -11.69 16.47 8.13
N ILE A 146 -10.59 16.19 7.44
CA ILE A 146 -10.08 14.84 7.23
C ILE A 146 -8.68 14.77 7.80
N VAL A 147 -8.36 13.73 8.57
CA VAL A 147 -7.03 13.49 9.12
C VAL A 147 -6.36 12.37 8.34
N GLY A 148 -5.36 12.71 7.52
CA GLY A 148 -4.65 11.81 6.62
C GLY A 148 -5.05 12.01 5.16
N ALA A 149 -4.06 12.25 4.30
CA ALA A 149 -4.18 12.37 2.85
C ALA A 149 -3.82 11.07 2.13
N GLY A 150 -4.07 9.91 2.75
CA GLY A 150 -3.99 8.60 2.10
C GLY A 150 -5.22 8.26 1.25
N PRO A 151 -5.29 7.05 0.65
CA PRO A 151 -6.38 6.63 -0.23
C PRO A 151 -7.78 6.85 0.37
N ALA A 152 -8.02 6.42 1.61
CA ALA A 152 -9.29 6.62 2.30
C ALA A 152 -9.67 8.11 2.45
N GLY A 153 -8.70 8.94 2.86
CA GLY A 153 -8.91 10.37 3.07
C GLY A 153 -9.19 11.12 1.76
N LEU A 154 -8.43 10.82 0.71
CA LEU A 154 -8.60 11.40 -0.63
C LEU A 154 -9.93 10.98 -1.27
N SER A 155 -10.31 9.71 -1.15
CA SER A 155 -11.60 9.19 -1.62
C SER A 155 -12.79 9.84 -0.92
N CYS A 156 -12.70 9.98 0.41
CA CYS A 156 -13.69 10.69 1.20
C CYS A 156 -13.76 12.18 0.79
N ALA A 157 -12.62 12.86 0.67
CA ALA A 157 -12.53 14.27 0.30
C ALA A 157 -13.19 14.53 -1.06
N HIS A 158 -12.88 13.72 -2.06
CA HIS A 158 -13.42 13.87 -3.41
C HIS A 158 -14.94 13.65 -3.42
N THR A 159 -15.42 12.64 -2.72
CA THR A 159 -16.87 12.34 -2.62
C THR A 159 -17.62 13.48 -1.94
N LEU A 160 -17.11 13.99 -0.83
CA LEU A 160 -17.70 15.12 -0.12
C LEU A 160 -17.67 16.40 -0.99
N SER A 161 -16.57 16.65 -1.68
CA SER A 161 -16.47 17.80 -2.57
C SER A 161 -17.45 17.73 -3.74
N ARG A 162 -17.66 16.55 -4.35
CA ARG A 162 -18.71 16.35 -5.36
C ARG A 162 -20.08 16.79 -4.86
N GLU A 163 -20.36 16.59 -3.58
CA GLU A 163 -21.60 16.98 -2.91
C GLU A 163 -21.64 18.45 -2.45
N GLY A 164 -20.64 19.27 -2.81
CA GLY A 164 -20.61 20.69 -2.48
C GLY A 164 -20.11 21.01 -1.06
N VAL A 165 -19.52 20.02 -0.37
CA VAL A 165 -18.92 20.23 0.97
C VAL A 165 -17.52 20.82 0.82
N ASP A 166 -17.14 21.75 1.69
CA ASP A 166 -15.76 22.25 1.78
C ASP A 166 -14.94 21.30 2.67
N VAL A 167 -13.84 20.78 2.16
CA VAL A 167 -13.00 19.80 2.86
C VAL A 167 -11.64 20.40 3.18
N THR A 168 -11.16 20.20 4.41
CA THR A 168 -9.76 20.42 4.76
C THR A 168 -9.13 19.10 5.19
N ILE A 169 -8.11 18.65 4.46
CA ILE A 169 -7.31 17.48 4.84
C ILE A 169 -6.10 17.97 5.64
N TYR A 170 -5.84 17.39 6.79
CA TYR A 170 -4.63 17.58 7.58
C TYR A 170 -3.72 16.36 7.40
N GLU A 171 -2.54 16.58 6.85
CA GLU A 171 -1.56 15.54 6.53
C GLU A 171 -0.28 15.79 7.33
N LYS A 172 0.22 14.75 8.00
CA LYS A 172 1.45 14.80 8.79
C LYS A 172 2.68 15.00 7.89
N GLU A 173 2.68 14.36 6.74
CA GLU A 173 3.81 14.36 5.82
C GLU A 173 3.80 15.59 4.90
N SER A 174 4.87 15.75 4.12
CA SER A 174 5.07 16.91 3.23
C SER A 174 4.33 16.80 1.89
N LYS A 175 3.88 15.58 1.53
CA LYS A 175 3.11 15.24 0.33
C LYS A 175 1.94 14.31 0.67
N GLY A 176 0.89 14.35 -0.16
CA GLY A 176 -0.26 13.46 -0.06
C GLY A 176 -0.01 12.06 -0.63
N GLY A 177 -1.03 11.20 -0.58
CA GLY A 177 -1.03 9.83 -1.10
C GLY A 177 -0.77 8.76 -0.03
N GLY A 178 -0.30 9.12 1.17
CA GLY A 178 -0.04 8.17 2.25
C GLY A 178 0.92 7.05 1.82
N LEU A 179 0.60 5.78 2.12
CA LEU A 179 1.46 4.66 1.75
C LEU A 179 1.69 4.53 0.24
N MET A 180 0.81 5.02 -0.64
CA MET A 180 1.10 5.06 -2.07
C MET A 180 2.39 5.84 -2.37
N THR A 181 2.58 6.96 -1.67
CA THR A 181 3.74 7.84 -1.84
C THR A 181 4.95 7.33 -1.08
N TYR A 182 4.77 6.80 0.13
CA TYR A 182 5.85 6.54 1.08
C TYR A 182 6.12 5.06 1.39
N GLY A 183 5.19 4.15 1.13
CA GLY A 183 5.22 2.77 1.63
C GLY A 183 5.13 1.67 0.56
N ILE A 184 4.63 1.97 -0.64
CA ILE A 184 4.61 1.02 -1.76
C ILE A 184 5.98 0.99 -2.44
N ALA A 185 6.42 -0.19 -2.85
CA ALA A 185 7.69 -0.39 -3.53
C ALA A 185 7.89 0.56 -4.72
N ALA A 186 9.09 1.12 -4.85
CA ALA A 186 9.45 2.11 -5.87
C ALA A 186 9.38 1.57 -7.30
N TYR A 187 9.48 0.24 -7.48
CA TYR A 187 9.33 -0.40 -8.79
C TYR A 187 7.86 -0.63 -9.22
N LYS A 188 6.88 -0.36 -8.34
CA LYS A 188 5.43 -0.47 -8.64
C LYS A 188 4.83 0.88 -8.99
N VAL A 189 5.25 1.95 -8.30
CA VAL A 189 4.72 3.30 -8.47
C VAL A 189 5.78 4.33 -8.08
N THR A 190 5.76 5.53 -8.67
CA THR A 190 6.71 6.60 -8.33
C THR A 190 6.06 7.64 -7.40
N PRO A 191 6.83 8.35 -6.55
CA PRO A 191 6.30 9.47 -5.78
C PRO A 191 5.65 10.56 -6.64
N GLN A 192 6.20 10.80 -7.84
CA GLN A 192 5.64 11.77 -8.79
C GLN A 192 4.23 11.34 -9.25
N PHE A 193 4.05 10.09 -9.65
CA PHE A 193 2.73 9.58 -10.03
C PHE A 193 1.70 9.74 -8.90
N CYS A 194 2.09 9.47 -7.66
CA CYS A 194 1.20 9.63 -6.52
C CYS A 194 0.80 11.10 -6.29
N GLU A 195 1.74 12.02 -6.49
CA GLU A 195 1.47 13.46 -6.45
C GLU A 195 0.52 13.89 -7.58
N ASP A 196 0.71 13.37 -8.80
CA ASP A 196 -0.16 13.62 -9.94
C ASP A 196 -1.59 13.11 -9.68
N GLU A 197 -1.74 11.93 -9.07
CA GLU A 197 -3.05 11.38 -8.68
C GLU A 197 -3.71 12.25 -7.59
N VAL A 198 -2.98 12.67 -6.55
CA VAL A 198 -3.49 13.61 -5.53
C VAL A 198 -3.98 14.91 -6.18
N ASN A 199 -3.20 15.47 -7.11
CA ASN A 199 -3.55 16.69 -7.82
C ASN A 199 -4.81 16.50 -8.67
N TYR A 200 -4.92 15.40 -9.40
CA TYR A 200 -6.10 15.06 -10.19
C TYR A 200 -7.36 14.95 -9.32
N ILE A 201 -7.26 14.26 -8.18
CA ILE A 201 -8.38 14.06 -7.24
C ILE A 201 -8.87 15.39 -6.67
N THR A 202 -7.93 16.27 -6.32
CA THR A 202 -8.25 17.56 -5.66
C THR A 202 -8.65 18.66 -6.65
N ALA A 203 -8.34 18.51 -7.94
CA ALA A 203 -8.65 19.47 -9.00
C ALA A 203 -10.15 19.77 -9.17
N ILE A 204 -11.05 18.92 -8.66
CA ILE A 204 -12.50 19.19 -8.62
C ILE A 204 -12.84 20.46 -7.81
N GLY A 205 -11.92 20.93 -6.95
CA GLY A 205 -12.08 22.11 -6.10
C GLY A 205 -12.71 21.79 -4.75
N GLY A 206 -12.83 22.79 -3.86
CA GLY A 206 -13.42 22.63 -2.54
C GLY A 206 -12.64 21.75 -1.57
N ILE A 207 -11.39 21.39 -1.90
CA ILE A 207 -10.50 20.57 -1.08
C ILE A 207 -9.21 21.35 -0.85
N ASP A 208 -8.82 21.53 0.41
CA ASP A 208 -7.57 22.18 0.84
C ASP A 208 -6.76 21.18 1.66
N ILE A 209 -5.47 21.00 1.35
CA ILE A 209 -4.59 20.09 2.08
C ILE A 209 -3.57 20.91 2.89
N LYS A 210 -3.55 20.67 4.20
CA LYS A 210 -2.59 21.21 5.16
C LYS A 210 -1.54 20.15 5.47
N TYR A 211 -0.44 20.18 4.73
CA TYR A 211 0.74 19.35 4.98
C TYR A 211 1.46 19.74 6.26
N ASN A 212 2.28 18.83 6.79
CA ASN A 212 3.04 19.00 8.03
C ASN A 212 2.17 19.33 9.26
N HIS A 213 0.95 18.78 9.33
CA HIS A 213 0.04 18.92 10.47
C HIS A 213 -0.35 17.54 11.00
N ALA A 214 0.31 17.09 12.06
CA ALA A 214 0.01 15.83 12.73
C ALA A 214 -1.05 16.01 13.82
N LEU A 215 -2.06 15.13 13.82
CA LEU A 215 -3.02 15.02 14.92
C LEU A 215 -2.29 14.58 16.21
N GLY A 216 -2.57 15.26 17.32
CA GLY A 216 -1.94 15.04 18.62
C GLY A 216 -0.66 15.84 18.85
N LYS A 217 -0.12 16.50 17.80
CA LYS A 217 1.06 17.37 17.92
C LYS A 217 0.77 18.80 17.47
N ASP A 218 0.32 18.96 16.23
CA ASP A 218 0.10 20.27 15.59
C ASP A 218 -1.37 20.68 15.62
N ILE A 219 -2.27 19.69 15.64
CA ILE A 219 -3.73 19.87 15.75
C ILE A 219 -4.31 18.90 16.78
N THR A 220 -5.43 19.26 17.41
CA THR A 220 -6.16 18.39 18.35
C THR A 220 -7.55 18.03 17.83
N MET A 221 -8.09 16.88 18.27
CA MET A 221 -9.46 16.46 17.92
C MET A 221 -10.49 17.51 18.33
N GLU A 222 -10.33 18.09 19.52
CA GLU A 222 -11.23 19.13 20.04
C GLU A 222 -11.25 20.38 19.13
N GLN A 223 -10.10 20.81 18.63
CA GLN A 223 -10.01 21.93 17.68
C GLN A 223 -10.75 21.61 16.38
N LEU A 224 -10.62 20.38 15.88
CA LEU A 224 -11.30 19.95 14.66
C LEU A 224 -12.83 19.90 14.88
N GLN A 225 -13.30 19.29 15.96
CA GLN A 225 -14.74 19.21 16.26
C GLN A 225 -15.38 20.58 16.50
N LYS A 226 -14.64 21.57 17.01
CA LYS A 226 -15.13 22.94 17.17
C LYS A 226 -15.22 23.73 15.84
N LYS A 227 -14.36 23.42 14.88
CA LYS A 227 -14.19 24.20 13.64
C LYS A 227 -14.96 23.62 12.45
N TYR A 228 -15.29 22.34 12.47
CA TYR A 228 -15.88 21.61 11.35
C TYR A 228 -17.20 20.93 11.76
N ASP A 229 -18.12 20.76 10.80
CA ASP A 229 -19.40 20.08 11.03
C ASP A 229 -19.20 18.57 11.27
N ALA A 230 -18.14 17.99 10.70
CA ALA A 230 -17.72 16.61 10.94
C ALA A 230 -16.21 16.42 10.77
N VAL A 231 -15.69 15.32 11.31
CA VAL A 231 -14.30 14.88 11.19
C VAL A 231 -14.25 13.45 10.65
N TYR A 232 -13.39 13.17 9.68
CA TYR A 232 -13.10 11.82 9.20
C TYR A 232 -11.65 11.45 9.48
N LEU A 233 -11.43 10.31 10.15
CA LEU A 233 -10.13 9.80 10.53
C LEU A 233 -9.66 8.76 9.51
N ALA A 234 -8.54 9.05 8.85
CA ALA A 234 -7.93 8.25 7.80
C ALA A 234 -6.39 8.22 7.93
N PHE A 235 -5.88 8.25 9.16
CA PHE A 235 -4.44 8.34 9.46
C PHE A 235 -3.68 7.01 9.33
N GLY A 236 -4.37 5.95 8.89
CA GLY A 236 -3.77 4.65 8.61
C GLY A 236 -3.34 3.86 9.85
N VAL A 237 -2.39 2.95 9.67
CA VAL A 237 -1.80 2.12 10.73
C VAL A 237 -0.32 2.49 10.91
N GLY A 238 0.17 2.39 12.14
CA GLY A 238 1.45 2.95 12.57
C GLY A 238 2.68 2.08 12.33
N LEU A 239 3.64 2.21 13.23
CA LEU A 239 5.04 1.79 13.09
C LEU A 239 5.22 0.28 12.91
N ALA A 240 6.40 -0.10 12.43
CA ALA A 240 6.80 -1.50 12.37
C ALA A 240 6.83 -2.14 13.77
N ARG A 241 6.33 -3.37 13.85
CA ARG A 241 6.37 -4.18 15.07
C ARG A 241 7.81 -4.57 15.40
N GLN A 242 8.21 -4.36 16.65
CA GLN A 242 9.48 -4.88 17.16
C GLN A 242 9.43 -6.41 17.25
N ILE A 243 10.57 -7.06 17.06
CA ILE A 243 10.70 -8.52 17.15
C ILE A 243 10.99 -8.94 18.59
N GLU A 244 11.57 -8.04 19.39
CA GLU A 244 11.88 -8.21 20.82
C GLU A 244 12.94 -9.30 21.06
N ILE A 245 13.99 -9.30 20.24
CA ILE A 245 15.12 -10.25 20.34
C ILE A 245 16.42 -9.53 20.74
N PRO A 246 17.37 -10.23 21.39
CA PRO A 246 18.68 -9.68 21.67
C PRO A 246 19.37 -9.17 20.39
N GLY A 247 20.03 -8.01 20.49
CA GLY A 247 20.75 -7.37 19.38
C GLY A 247 19.89 -6.64 18.35
N GLU A 248 18.57 -6.54 18.53
CA GLU A 248 17.67 -5.82 17.59
C GLU A 248 18.03 -4.33 17.40
N HIS A 249 18.77 -3.73 18.34
CA HIS A 249 19.21 -2.33 18.30
C HIS A 249 20.57 -2.11 17.63
N LEU A 250 21.22 -3.18 17.13
CA LEU A 250 22.53 -3.08 16.49
C LEU A 250 22.47 -2.27 15.20
N SER A 251 23.56 -1.56 14.88
CA SER A 251 23.67 -0.86 13.60
C SER A 251 23.63 -1.86 12.44
N GLY A 252 22.77 -1.59 11.45
CA GLY A 252 22.47 -2.50 10.34
C GLY A 252 21.19 -3.32 10.53
N VAL A 253 20.54 -3.25 11.70
CA VAL A 253 19.16 -3.72 11.89
C VAL A 253 18.21 -2.55 11.63
N VAL A 254 17.29 -2.69 10.67
CA VAL A 254 16.35 -1.63 10.28
C VAL A 254 14.93 -2.17 10.14
N ASP A 255 13.94 -1.27 10.25
CA ASP A 255 12.55 -1.60 9.98
C ASP A 255 12.24 -1.48 8.49
N ALA A 256 11.49 -2.44 7.93
CA ALA A 256 11.16 -2.47 6.50
C ALA A 256 10.42 -1.21 6.04
N ILE A 257 9.51 -0.69 6.85
CA ILE A 257 8.74 0.51 6.51
C ILE A 257 9.64 1.73 6.45
N SER A 258 10.56 1.89 7.40
CA SER A 258 11.54 2.98 7.40
C SER A 258 12.49 2.86 6.22
N PHE A 259 12.95 1.65 5.91
CA PHE A 259 13.79 1.39 4.74
C PHE A 259 13.09 1.79 3.42
N ILE A 260 11.82 1.41 3.25
CA ILE A 260 11.04 1.77 2.07
C ILE A 260 10.77 3.28 2.05
N TYR A 261 10.40 3.87 3.20
CA TYR A 261 10.17 5.30 3.33
C TYR A 261 11.41 6.10 2.92
N GLU A 262 12.60 5.73 3.41
CA GLU A 262 13.86 6.39 3.06
C GLU A 262 14.18 6.24 1.57
N LEU A 263 13.98 5.05 0.99
CA LEU A 263 14.13 4.81 -0.45
C LEU A 263 13.21 5.71 -1.28
N ARG A 264 11.97 5.89 -0.83
CA ARG A 264 10.93 6.64 -1.53
C ARG A 264 11.10 8.16 -1.44
N THR A 265 11.74 8.63 -0.37
CA THR A 265 11.89 10.07 -0.08
C THR A 265 13.25 10.63 -0.48
N ASN A 266 14.24 9.76 -0.74
CA ASN A 266 15.59 10.16 -1.10
C ASN A 266 16.02 9.56 -2.45
N ASN A 267 17.19 9.97 -2.94
CA ASN A 267 17.80 9.37 -4.12
C ASN A 267 18.26 7.94 -3.81
N TYR A 268 18.03 6.99 -4.73
CA TYR A 268 18.46 5.59 -4.56
C TYR A 268 19.94 5.43 -4.19
N SER A 269 20.82 6.27 -4.75
CA SER A 269 22.26 6.27 -4.45
C SER A 269 22.60 6.68 -3.02
N SER A 270 21.69 7.32 -2.29
CA SER A 270 21.91 7.75 -0.91
C SER A 270 21.61 6.65 0.11
N LEU A 271 20.77 5.67 -0.24
CA LEU A 271 20.39 4.60 0.67
C LEU A 271 21.49 3.55 0.76
N ALA A 272 21.89 3.24 1.99
CA ALA A 272 22.89 2.22 2.23
C ALA A 272 22.23 0.83 2.33
N VAL A 273 22.82 -0.16 1.66
CA VAL A 273 22.38 -1.55 1.73
C VAL A 273 23.56 -2.48 1.97
N GLY A 274 23.30 -3.56 2.69
CA GLY A 274 24.25 -4.63 2.98
C GLY A 274 24.68 -5.45 1.75
N ASP A 275 25.78 -6.20 1.85
CA ASP A 275 26.11 -7.24 0.86
C ASP A 275 25.26 -8.49 1.11
N LYS A 276 25.00 -8.82 2.38
CA LYS A 276 24.25 -10.00 2.85
C LYS A 276 23.10 -9.57 3.75
N VAL A 277 21.91 -9.50 3.18
CA VAL A 277 20.71 -8.99 3.85
C VAL A 277 19.79 -10.15 4.26
N ALA A 278 19.41 -10.22 5.53
CA ALA A 278 18.28 -11.04 5.96
C ALA A 278 17.02 -10.19 6.11
N VAL A 279 15.90 -10.63 5.50
CA VAL A 279 14.60 -9.99 5.66
C VAL A 279 13.68 -10.92 6.46
N ILE A 280 13.21 -10.46 7.60
CA ILE A 280 12.39 -11.26 8.51
C ILE A 280 10.91 -11.05 8.16
N GLY A 281 10.27 -12.08 7.61
CA GLY A 281 8.86 -12.06 7.23
C GLY A 281 8.59 -12.64 5.84
N MET A 282 7.30 -12.74 5.50
CA MET A 282 6.83 -13.24 4.19
C MET A 282 5.53 -12.54 3.75
N GLY A 283 5.25 -11.36 4.29
CA GLY A 283 4.14 -10.50 3.84
C GLY A 283 4.56 -9.60 2.69
N MET A 284 3.62 -8.83 2.13
CA MET A 284 3.88 -7.87 1.05
C MET A 284 5.06 -6.94 1.36
N THR A 285 5.10 -6.35 2.56
CA THR A 285 6.20 -5.48 3.00
C THR A 285 7.56 -6.20 3.05
N ALA A 286 7.58 -7.50 3.38
CA ALA A 286 8.81 -8.28 3.42
C ALA A 286 9.33 -8.55 2.00
N ILE A 287 8.42 -8.91 1.09
CA ILE A 287 8.73 -9.09 -0.33
C ILE A 287 9.25 -7.79 -0.93
N ASP A 288 8.54 -6.68 -0.73
CA ASP A 288 8.93 -5.36 -1.23
C ASP A 288 10.30 -4.93 -0.67
N ALA A 289 10.58 -5.17 0.62
CA ALA A 289 11.88 -4.86 1.21
C ALA A 289 13.02 -5.72 0.62
N ALA A 290 12.79 -7.03 0.45
CA ALA A 290 13.78 -7.95 -0.10
C ALA A 290 14.14 -7.60 -1.56
N THR A 291 13.12 -7.43 -2.39
CA THR A 291 13.24 -7.07 -3.81
C THR A 291 13.96 -5.73 -3.96
N GLN A 292 13.62 -4.72 -3.16
CA GLN A 292 14.28 -3.41 -3.23
C GLN A 292 15.72 -3.44 -2.71
N ALA A 293 16.02 -4.22 -1.65
CA ALA A 293 17.39 -4.42 -1.19
C ALA A 293 18.27 -5.04 -2.31
N LYS A 294 17.71 -6.02 -3.02
CA LYS A 294 18.38 -6.64 -4.18
C LYS A 294 18.62 -5.64 -5.31
N ARG A 295 17.59 -4.87 -5.69
CA ARG A 295 17.65 -3.81 -6.72
C ARG A 295 18.59 -2.66 -6.37
N LEU A 296 18.86 -2.44 -5.08
CA LEU A 296 19.87 -1.48 -4.61
C LEU A 296 21.32 -2.02 -4.66
N GLY A 297 21.51 -3.32 -4.91
CA GLY A 297 22.83 -3.93 -5.10
C GLY A 297 23.31 -4.79 -3.94
N ALA A 298 22.40 -5.31 -3.11
CA ALA A 298 22.73 -6.41 -2.21
C ALA A 298 23.13 -7.66 -3.02
N LYS A 299 24.21 -8.33 -2.61
CA LYS A 299 24.71 -9.53 -3.30
C LYS A 299 23.84 -10.74 -2.98
N GLU A 300 23.56 -10.94 -1.70
CA GLU A 300 22.71 -12.00 -1.17
C GLU A 300 21.57 -11.37 -0.37
N VAL A 301 20.33 -11.74 -0.69
CA VAL A 301 19.14 -11.37 0.08
C VAL A 301 18.41 -12.64 0.44
N THR A 302 18.11 -12.84 1.71
CA THR A 302 17.47 -14.05 2.22
C THR A 302 16.24 -13.69 3.04
N LEU A 303 15.07 -14.11 2.58
CA LEU A 303 13.82 -14.06 3.33
C LEU A 303 13.82 -15.18 4.37
N VAL A 304 13.56 -14.84 5.63
CA VAL A 304 13.47 -15.76 6.76
C VAL A 304 12.03 -15.83 7.23
N TYR A 305 11.40 -17.01 7.10
CA TYR A 305 10.00 -17.20 7.45
C TYR A 305 9.77 -18.40 8.37
N ARG A 306 9.05 -18.16 9.46
CA ARG A 306 8.81 -19.14 10.52
C ARG A 306 7.84 -20.28 10.14
N ARG A 307 7.19 -20.23 8.98
CA ARG A 307 6.26 -21.26 8.48
C ARG A 307 6.69 -21.74 7.10
N THR A 308 5.83 -22.51 6.43
CA THR A 308 6.09 -23.00 5.07
C THR A 308 5.44 -22.11 4.02
N GLN A 309 5.65 -22.44 2.75
CA GLN A 309 5.02 -21.73 1.62
C GLN A 309 3.49 -21.79 1.69
N GLU A 310 2.90 -22.90 2.16
CA GLU A 310 1.43 -23.04 2.26
C GLU A 310 0.80 -22.02 3.22
N GLU A 311 1.55 -21.53 4.22
CA GLU A 311 1.07 -20.51 5.16
C GLU A 311 1.54 -19.09 4.83
N MET A 312 2.14 -18.85 3.66
CA MET A 312 2.67 -17.54 3.31
C MET A 312 1.54 -16.49 3.20
N PRO A 313 1.72 -15.27 3.75
CA PRO A 313 0.72 -14.21 3.64
C PRO A 313 0.81 -13.43 2.31
N CYS A 314 1.99 -13.34 1.69
CA CYS A 314 2.12 -12.76 0.34
C CYS A 314 1.41 -13.61 -0.72
N THR A 315 1.32 -13.08 -1.93
CA THR A 315 0.78 -13.83 -3.06
C THR A 315 1.89 -14.64 -3.73
N GLU A 316 1.55 -15.69 -4.48
CA GLU A 316 2.56 -16.43 -5.25
C GLU A 316 3.17 -15.54 -6.34
N HIS A 317 2.40 -14.61 -6.91
CA HIS A 317 2.88 -13.63 -7.88
C HIS A 317 4.02 -12.78 -7.29
N GLU A 318 3.80 -12.21 -6.10
CA GLU A 318 4.77 -11.37 -5.39
C GLU A 318 5.99 -12.17 -4.92
N LEU A 319 5.78 -13.40 -4.45
CA LEU A 319 6.87 -14.30 -4.12
C LEU A 319 7.75 -14.59 -5.35
N ASN A 320 7.14 -14.77 -6.52
CA ASN A 320 7.87 -15.00 -7.77
C ASN A 320 8.67 -13.79 -8.22
N ILE A 321 8.20 -12.56 -7.97
CA ILE A 321 9.00 -11.34 -8.20
C ILE A 321 10.28 -11.38 -7.38
N ALA A 322 10.20 -11.66 -6.07
CA ALA A 322 11.39 -11.76 -5.23
C ALA A 322 12.35 -12.88 -5.68
N LYS A 323 11.81 -14.04 -6.10
CA LYS A 323 12.61 -15.14 -6.64
C LYS A 323 13.31 -14.75 -7.96
N LEU A 324 12.62 -14.05 -8.86
CA LEU A 324 13.17 -13.59 -10.14
C LEU A 324 14.30 -12.56 -9.94
N ASP A 325 14.18 -11.70 -8.94
CA ASP A 325 15.25 -10.80 -8.52
C ASP A 325 16.44 -11.55 -7.88
N GLY A 326 16.28 -12.83 -7.53
CA GLY A 326 17.33 -13.68 -6.97
C GLY A 326 17.42 -13.61 -5.46
N CYS A 327 16.28 -13.44 -4.77
CA CYS A 327 16.17 -13.58 -3.33
C CYS A 327 16.07 -15.07 -2.93
N ASN A 328 16.85 -15.45 -1.92
CA ASN A 328 16.76 -16.77 -1.29
C ASN A 328 15.63 -16.79 -0.25
N ILE A 329 15.13 -17.98 0.07
CA ILE A 329 14.11 -18.18 1.08
C ILE A 329 14.52 -19.30 2.01
N ILE A 330 14.45 -19.04 3.31
CA ILE A 330 14.58 -20.05 4.36
C ILE A 330 13.23 -20.17 5.06
N TRP A 331 12.57 -21.29 4.80
CA TRP A 331 11.34 -21.70 5.46
C TRP A 331 11.63 -22.26 6.84
N LEU A 332 10.60 -22.29 7.68
CA LEU A 332 10.67 -22.86 9.03
C LEU A 332 11.85 -22.29 9.85
N ALA A 333 12.07 -20.98 9.76
CA ALA A 333 13.10 -20.29 10.50
C ALA A 333 12.54 -19.04 11.18
N SER A 334 12.82 -18.90 12.48
CA SER A 334 12.43 -17.72 13.26
C SER A 334 13.69 -17.07 13.83
N PRO A 335 13.84 -15.74 13.74
CA PRO A 335 14.99 -15.06 14.34
C PRO A 335 14.97 -15.25 15.87
N LYS A 336 16.13 -15.55 16.44
CA LYS A 336 16.34 -15.75 17.87
C LYS A 336 17.17 -14.64 18.49
N GLU A 337 18.26 -14.26 17.82
CA GLU A 337 19.22 -13.27 18.29
C GLU A 337 19.98 -12.68 17.10
N VAL A 338 20.26 -11.38 17.16
CA VAL A 338 21.17 -10.69 16.25
C VAL A 338 22.52 -10.53 16.95
N VAL A 339 23.58 -11.10 16.38
CA VAL A 339 24.93 -11.01 16.93
C VAL A 339 25.72 -9.95 16.15
N GLY A 340 26.42 -9.10 16.88
CA GLY A 340 27.22 -8.02 16.31
C GLY A 340 28.66 -8.01 16.78
N VAL A 341 29.50 -7.31 16.01
CA VAL A 341 30.88 -6.98 16.34
C VAL A 341 31.01 -5.47 16.25
N ASP A 342 31.61 -4.82 17.26
CA ASP A 342 31.75 -3.37 17.36
C ASP A 342 30.42 -2.60 17.18
N GLY A 343 29.33 -3.15 17.73
CA GLY A 343 27.99 -2.56 17.66
C GLY A 343 27.29 -2.67 16.30
N LYS A 344 27.87 -3.41 15.34
CA LYS A 344 27.31 -3.64 14.00
C LYS A 344 26.92 -5.09 13.82
N VAL A 345 25.77 -5.33 13.17
CA VAL A 345 25.32 -6.71 12.89
C VAL A 345 26.36 -7.48 12.07
N LYS A 346 26.53 -8.75 12.42
CA LYS A 346 27.42 -9.69 11.73
C LYS A 346 26.75 -11.03 11.45
N GLN A 347 25.83 -11.45 12.31
CA GLN A 347 25.12 -12.72 12.19
C GLN A 347 23.68 -12.62 12.69
N LEU A 348 22.80 -13.43 12.11
CA LEU A 348 21.46 -13.69 12.60
C LEU A 348 21.37 -15.16 13.02
N ILE A 349 21.13 -15.39 14.31
CA ILE A 349 20.84 -16.73 14.83
C ILE A 349 19.35 -16.97 14.67
N CYS A 350 19.00 -18.08 14.05
CA CYS A 350 17.61 -18.50 13.84
C CYS A 350 17.33 -19.81 14.57
N ASP A 351 16.16 -19.91 15.21
CA ASP A 351 15.60 -21.18 15.62
C ASP A 351 15.04 -21.91 14.38
N THR A 352 15.31 -23.21 14.30
CA THR A 352 14.62 -24.10 13.36
C THR A 352 13.22 -24.37 13.90
N MET A 353 12.23 -24.24 13.02
CA MET A 353 10.82 -24.38 13.35
C MET A 353 10.25 -25.68 12.78
N LYS A 354 9.15 -26.14 13.37
CA LYS A 354 8.24 -27.13 12.80
C LYS A 354 6.81 -26.62 12.91
N LEU A 355 5.93 -27.14 12.06
CA LEU A 355 4.51 -26.80 12.14
C LEU A 355 3.79 -27.66 13.18
N GLY A 356 3.06 -27.01 14.08
CA GLY A 356 2.11 -27.61 15.00
C GLY A 356 0.66 -27.49 14.49
N GLU A 357 -0.26 -27.42 15.45
CA GLU A 357 -1.68 -27.24 15.19
C GLU A 357 -2.01 -25.83 14.66
N PRO A 358 -3.11 -25.67 13.89
CA PRO A 358 -3.59 -24.37 13.43
C PRO A 358 -3.76 -23.35 14.57
N ASP A 359 -3.31 -22.12 14.31
CA ASP A 359 -3.53 -20.95 15.18
C ASP A 359 -4.93 -20.34 14.95
N ALA A 360 -5.23 -19.24 15.65
CA ALA A 360 -6.48 -18.50 15.50
C ALA A 360 -6.72 -17.91 14.09
N SER A 361 -5.68 -17.83 13.25
CA SER A 361 -5.81 -17.44 11.83
C SER A 361 -6.07 -18.63 10.91
N GLY A 362 -6.16 -19.85 11.45
CA GLY A 362 -6.34 -21.09 10.69
C GLY A 362 -5.06 -21.65 10.08
N ARG A 363 -3.92 -20.96 10.26
CA ARG A 363 -2.61 -21.37 9.72
C ARG A 363 -1.85 -22.16 10.78
N ARG A 364 -1.08 -23.16 10.36
CA ARG A 364 -0.30 -23.98 11.29
C ARG A 364 0.68 -23.15 12.13
N SER A 365 0.67 -23.39 13.44
CA SER A 365 1.49 -22.65 14.40
C SER A 365 2.96 -23.04 14.26
N PRO A 366 3.90 -22.09 14.26
CA PRO A 366 5.32 -22.40 14.24
C PRO A 366 5.80 -22.73 15.65
N ILE A 367 6.48 -23.88 15.83
CA ILE A 367 7.01 -24.35 17.11
C ILE A 367 8.52 -24.57 16.97
N PRO A 368 9.37 -24.04 17.88
CA PRO A 368 10.81 -24.29 17.84
C PRO A 368 11.13 -25.79 17.98
N THR A 369 12.11 -26.29 17.25
CA THR A 369 12.61 -27.67 17.41
C THR A 369 13.59 -27.82 18.57
N GLY A 370 14.21 -26.71 18.99
CA GLY A 370 15.34 -26.68 19.91
C GLY A 370 16.69 -26.49 19.20
N ASP A 371 16.73 -26.72 17.89
CA ASP A 371 17.93 -26.50 17.07
C ASP A 371 18.04 -25.05 16.62
N THR A 372 19.28 -24.59 16.43
CA THR A 372 19.57 -23.26 15.89
C THR A 372 20.58 -23.35 14.76
N PHE A 373 20.56 -22.37 13.88
CA PHE A 373 21.58 -22.18 12.85
C PHE A 373 21.91 -20.69 12.72
N ILE A 374 23.06 -20.42 12.08
CA ILE A 374 23.62 -19.08 11.96
C ILE A 374 23.60 -18.66 10.49
N LEU A 375 23.14 -17.43 10.24
CA LEU A 375 23.25 -16.76 8.96
C LEU A 375 24.26 -15.62 9.08
N ASP A 376 25.32 -15.65 8.28
CA ASP A 376 26.25 -14.52 8.16
C ASP A 376 25.58 -13.40 7.37
N VAL A 377 25.31 -12.28 8.04
CA VAL A 377 24.60 -11.13 7.46
C VAL A 377 25.23 -9.82 7.94
N ASP A 378 25.14 -8.80 7.11
CA ASP A 378 25.58 -7.45 7.45
C ASP A 378 24.42 -6.47 7.55
N MET A 379 23.20 -6.90 7.23
CA MET A 379 21.98 -6.12 7.41
C MET A 379 20.80 -7.04 7.72
N VAL A 380 19.94 -6.61 8.64
CA VAL A 380 18.68 -7.29 8.98
C VAL A 380 17.53 -6.31 8.78
N ILE A 381 16.56 -6.66 7.94
CA ILE A 381 15.37 -5.86 7.70
C ILE A 381 14.17 -6.54 8.36
N LYS A 382 13.52 -5.83 9.28
CA LYS A 382 12.38 -6.34 10.07
C LYS A 382 11.06 -6.04 9.38
N ALA A 383 10.31 -7.07 9.00
CA ALA A 383 9.00 -6.95 8.35
C ALA A 383 7.92 -7.79 9.08
N ALA A 384 7.84 -7.64 10.40
CA ALA A 384 6.94 -8.39 11.27
C ALA A 384 5.52 -7.78 11.42
N GLY A 385 5.15 -6.88 10.51
CA GLY A 385 3.84 -6.19 10.48
C GLY A 385 3.88 -4.80 11.12
N GLN A 386 2.71 -4.15 11.13
CA GLN A 386 2.50 -2.81 11.67
C GLN A 386 1.71 -2.83 12.97
N MET A 387 1.95 -1.83 13.82
CA MET A 387 1.21 -1.58 15.04
C MET A 387 0.33 -0.34 14.88
N PRO A 388 -0.95 -0.39 15.29
CA PRO A 388 -1.79 0.80 15.31
C PRO A 388 -1.25 1.91 16.23
N PHE A 389 -1.68 3.15 16.00
CA PHE A 389 -1.31 4.31 16.83
C PHE A 389 -2.10 4.33 18.16
N GLU A 390 -1.84 3.35 19.04
CA GLU A 390 -2.58 3.15 20.29
C GLU A 390 -2.64 4.41 21.17
N GLU A 391 -1.51 5.09 21.37
CA GLU A 391 -1.46 6.31 22.18
C GLU A 391 -2.34 7.44 21.60
N LEU A 392 -2.27 7.65 20.28
CA LEU A 392 -3.10 8.64 19.59
C LEU A 392 -4.59 8.33 19.75
N VAL A 393 -4.96 7.06 19.60
CA VAL A 393 -6.34 6.60 19.70
C VAL A 393 -6.88 6.73 21.13
N ASN A 394 -6.10 6.29 22.11
CA ASN A 394 -6.48 6.31 23.53
C ASN A 394 -6.55 7.73 24.08
N SER A 395 -5.59 8.60 23.74
CA SER A 395 -5.58 10.00 24.17
C SER A 395 -6.79 10.81 23.65
N ASN A 396 -7.35 10.41 22.50
CA ASN A 396 -8.56 11.02 21.94
C ASN A 396 -9.86 10.30 22.34
N GLN A 397 -9.82 9.36 23.29
CA GLN A 397 -10.99 8.64 23.83
C GLN A 397 -11.81 7.92 22.74
N LEU A 398 -11.15 7.42 21.70
CA LEU A 398 -11.78 6.67 20.63
C LEU A 398 -11.89 5.18 21.01
N GLU A 399 -13.08 4.61 20.83
CA GLU A 399 -13.33 3.18 21.06
C GLU A 399 -12.50 2.36 20.07
N ASN A 400 -11.75 1.38 20.59
CA ASN A 400 -10.77 0.63 19.79
C ASN A 400 -10.55 -0.78 20.34
N LYS A 401 -9.93 -1.63 19.50
CA LYS A 401 -9.43 -2.96 19.86
C LYS A 401 -7.94 -3.03 19.55
N ASN A 402 -7.10 -2.81 20.57
CA ASN A 402 -5.64 -2.74 20.46
C ASN A 402 -5.21 -1.67 19.43
N GLY A 403 -5.74 -0.45 19.57
CA GLY A 403 -5.44 0.70 18.73
C GLY A 403 -6.11 0.73 17.36
N LYS A 404 -6.71 -0.38 16.91
CA LYS A 404 -7.58 -0.38 15.73
C LYS A 404 -8.95 0.18 16.09
N LEU A 405 -9.39 1.22 15.39
CA LEU A 405 -10.64 1.92 15.67
C LEU A 405 -11.87 1.02 15.47
N SER A 406 -12.78 1.09 16.43
CA SER A 406 -14.09 0.45 16.35
C SER A 406 -15.09 1.42 15.75
N VAL A 407 -15.84 0.98 14.73
CA VAL A 407 -16.86 1.78 14.08
C VAL A 407 -18.20 1.06 14.01
N LYS A 408 -19.29 1.82 14.11
CA LYS A 408 -20.69 1.40 13.88
C LYS A 408 -21.11 1.82 12.48
N GLU A 409 -22.10 1.12 11.92
CA GLU A 409 -22.67 1.46 10.60
C GLU A 409 -21.60 1.68 9.53
N LYS A 410 -20.54 0.85 9.58
CA LYS A 410 -19.34 0.88 8.74
C LYS A 410 -18.35 2.03 8.96
N THR A 411 -18.75 3.18 9.51
CA THR A 411 -17.84 4.36 9.57
C THR A 411 -17.96 5.23 10.82
N ALA A 412 -19.06 5.19 11.58
CA ALA A 412 -19.27 6.08 12.72
C ALA A 412 -18.47 5.65 13.95
N THR A 413 -17.75 6.55 14.59
CA THR A 413 -17.03 6.27 15.85
C THR A 413 -17.96 6.41 17.07
N ASN A 414 -17.41 6.26 18.27
CA ASN A 414 -18.12 6.56 19.52
C ASN A 414 -18.33 8.07 19.76
N LEU A 415 -17.61 8.94 19.04
CA LEU A 415 -17.72 10.39 19.16
C LEU A 415 -18.70 10.94 18.11
N SER A 416 -19.65 11.77 18.55
CA SER A 416 -20.63 12.39 17.65
C SER A 416 -19.93 13.30 16.63
N GLY A 417 -20.33 13.19 15.36
CA GLY A 417 -19.73 13.93 14.25
C GLY A 417 -18.34 13.45 13.83
N VAL A 418 -17.83 12.34 14.39
CA VAL A 418 -16.53 11.77 14.04
C VAL A 418 -16.70 10.39 13.40
N PHE A 419 -16.11 10.23 12.23
CA PHE A 419 -16.13 9.04 11.39
C PHE A 419 -14.71 8.55 11.15
N ALA A 420 -14.54 7.29 10.74
CA ALA A 420 -13.23 6.71 10.43
C ALA A 420 -13.32 5.66 9.31
N GLY A 421 -12.21 5.44 8.61
CA GLY A 421 -12.07 4.36 7.63
C GLY A 421 -10.64 4.16 7.16
N GLY A 422 -10.44 3.26 6.19
CA GLY A 422 -9.11 2.81 5.79
C GLY A 422 -8.41 2.01 6.88
N ASP A 423 -7.07 2.05 6.89
CA ASP A 423 -6.27 1.12 7.69
C ASP A 423 -6.37 1.31 9.21
N CYS A 424 -6.73 2.51 9.68
CA CYS A 424 -6.97 2.73 11.10
C CYS A 424 -8.19 1.94 11.61
N VAL A 425 -9.10 1.53 10.71
CA VAL A 425 -10.27 0.70 11.02
C VAL A 425 -10.06 -0.74 10.55
N ASN A 426 -9.51 -0.98 9.36
CA ASN A 426 -9.42 -2.32 8.79
C ASN A 426 -8.18 -3.11 9.28
N GLY A 427 -7.13 -2.43 9.79
CA GLY A 427 -5.91 -3.03 10.31
C GLY A 427 -4.77 -3.23 9.30
N GLY A 428 -4.77 -2.49 8.18
CA GLY A 428 -3.75 -2.61 7.13
C GLY A 428 -4.17 -3.62 6.07
N LYS A 429 -4.97 -3.17 5.10
CA LYS A 429 -5.39 -3.98 3.94
C LYS A 429 -4.86 -3.37 2.63
N GLU A 430 -5.43 -3.76 1.50
CA GLU A 430 -5.05 -3.25 0.20
C GLU A 430 -5.57 -1.83 -0.03
N VAL A 431 -4.89 -1.07 -0.90
CA VAL A 431 -5.27 0.31 -1.24
C VAL A 431 -6.72 0.43 -1.71
N VAL A 432 -7.26 -0.60 -2.37
CA VAL A 432 -8.64 -0.63 -2.87
C VAL A 432 -9.68 -0.87 -1.76
N ASP A 433 -9.28 -1.37 -0.58
CA ASP A 433 -10.15 -1.54 0.59
C ASP A 433 -10.26 -0.25 1.43
N ALA A 434 -9.33 0.70 1.22
CA ALA A 434 -9.25 1.97 1.93
C ALA A 434 -10.08 3.04 1.23
#